data_AF-A0A2N9NRF8-F1
#
_entry.id   AF-A0A2N9NRF8-F1
#
_cell.length_a   1.000
_cell.length_b   1.000
_cell.length_c   1.000
_cell.angle_alpha   90.00
_cell.angle_beta   90.00
_cell.angle_gamma   90.00
#
_symmetry.space_group_name_H-M   'P 1'
#
loop_
_entity.id
_entity.type
_entity.pdbx_description
1 polymer ?
#
loop_
_entity_poly.entity_id
_entity_poly.type
_entity_poly.pdbx_seq_one_letter_code
_entity_poly.pdbx_strand_id
1 'polypeptide(L)'
;MRFVAETSRQPSFDFNRPVTQAVKEAEYTGRTEPSHEAFRDFSFEQTVIPLEGGQHSLRLRKPLVLRINPENLRFLVKDWGIELDCLELSRLPRELARRFLKLLNAAENEDLGESDQADWLRISDYIDFQQFTIDRSAPRYLEGTLRRNAEMVLVEWHDGSRETLDHRLGRALSEVDAGERFSAFAKLGRDGKTIALERVSLLQKPGEREDWESWPKRG
;
A
#
# COMPACT_ATOMS: atom_id res chain seq x y z
N MET A 1 -7.13 51.06 17.32
CA MET A 1 -7.66 49.82 16.72
C MET A 1 -6.62 49.28 15.76
N ARG A 2 -5.99 48.14 16.08
CA ARG A 2 -4.98 47.48 15.23
C ARG A 2 -5.59 46.18 14.73
N PHE A 3 -5.71 46.05 13.42
CA PHE A 3 -6.03 44.79 12.75
C PHE A 3 -4.73 44.00 12.60
N VAL A 4 -4.69 42.78 13.13
CA VAL A 4 -3.63 41.81 12.89
C VAL A 4 -4.21 40.75 11.97
N ALA A 5 -3.65 40.64 10.76
CA ALA A 5 -4.00 39.59 9.81
C ALA A 5 -3.39 38.27 10.27
N GLU A 6 -4.22 37.24 10.43
CA GLU A 6 -3.77 35.85 10.59
C GLU A 6 -3.30 35.33 9.24
N THR A 7 -1.99 35.18 9.07
CA THR A 7 -1.40 34.41 7.98
C THR A 7 -1.59 32.93 8.24
N SER A 8 -2.20 32.26 7.26
CA SER A 8 -2.43 30.82 7.22
C SER A 8 -1.12 30.05 7.27
N ARG A 9 -1.01 29.13 8.24
CA ARG A 9 0.09 28.15 8.31
C ARG A 9 -0.11 27.13 7.19
N GLN A 10 0.74 27.18 6.17
CA GLN A 10 0.93 26.05 5.26
C GLN A 10 1.53 24.86 6.06
N PRO A 11 1.08 23.61 5.84
CA PRO A 11 1.77 22.46 6.38
C PRO A 11 3.08 22.24 5.60
N SER A 12 4.23 22.46 6.24
CA SER A 12 5.52 22.03 5.72
C SER A 12 5.63 20.51 5.88
N PHE A 13 5.65 19.79 4.76
CA PHE A 13 5.96 18.36 4.75
C PHE A 13 7.49 18.18 4.84
N ASP A 14 7.99 17.96 6.05
CA ASP A 14 9.38 17.55 6.29
C ASP A 14 9.55 16.06 5.94
N PHE A 15 10.02 15.76 4.73
CA PHE A 15 10.26 14.39 4.24
C PHE A 15 11.51 13.69 4.83
N ASN A 16 12.25 14.34 5.73
CA ASN A 16 13.56 13.87 6.23
C ASN A 16 13.69 13.85 7.76
N ARG A 17 12.61 13.58 8.51
CA ARG A 17 12.80 13.29 9.95
C ARG A 17 13.28 11.85 10.13
N PRO A 18 14.38 11.60 10.86
CA PRO A 18 14.69 10.25 11.31
C PRO A 18 13.49 9.74 12.12
N VAL A 19 13.07 8.50 11.85
CA VAL A 19 12.03 7.82 12.62
C VAL A 19 12.46 7.82 14.07
N THR A 20 11.77 8.58 14.92
CA THR A 20 12.01 8.55 16.36
C THR A 20 11.57 7.18 16.85
N GLN A 21 12.50 6.23 16.97
CA GLN A 21 12.28 5.01 17.70
C GLN A 21 12.12 5.39 19.17
N ALA A 22 10.88 5.60 19.60
CA ALA A 22 10.53 5.64 21.00
C ALA A 22 10.63 4.20 21.53
N VAL A 23 11.85 3.75 21.83
CA VAL A 23 12.06 2.59 22.69
C VAL A 23 11.61 3.04 24.08
N LYS A 24 10.36 2.70 24.45
CA LYS A 24 9.96 2.79 25.86
C LYS A 24 10.72 1.70 26.60
N GLU A 25 11.78 2.10 27.30
CA GLU A 25 12.41 1.25 28.31
C GLU A 25 11.33 0.82 29.31
N ALA A 26 11.02 -0.47 29.34
CA ALA A 26 10.15 -1.03 30.37
C ALA A 26 10.96 -1.13 31.67
N GLU A 27 10.53 -0.42 32.71
CA GLU A 27 11.11 -0.56 34.05
C GLU A 27 10.88 -1.99 34.56
N TYR A 28 11.99 -2.69 34.84
CA TYR A 28 11.99 -4.05 35.37
C TYR A 28 11.77 -4.03 36.88
N THR A 29 10.54 -4.32 37.33
CA THR A 29 10.21 -4.59 38.73
C THR A 29 10.09 -6.10 38.96
N GLY A 30 11.21 -6.82 39.08
CA GLY A 30 11.23 -8.25 39.34
C GLY A 30 12.34 -8.66 40.31
N ARG A 31 11.98 -9.05 41.54
CA ARG A 31 12.87 -9.72 42.50
C ARG A 31 12.85 -11.24 42.27
N THR A 32 13.26 -11.66 41.08
CA THR A 32 13.43 -13.08 40.76
C THR A 32 14.65 -13.22 39.88
N GLU A 33 15.65 -13.97 40.34
CA GLU A 33 16.81 -14.31 39.53
C GLU A 33 16.33 -14.92 38.20
N PRO A 34 16.77 -14.40 37.05
CA PRO A 34 16.36 -14.93 35.76
C PRO A 34 16.90 -16.35 35.63
N SER A 35 16.02 -17.33 35.50
CA SER A 35 16.43 -18.67 35.07
C SER A 35 17.12 -18.53 33.71
N HIS A 36 18.26 -19.20 33.56
CA HIS A 36 19.12 -19.15 32.36
C HIS A 36 18.41 -19.59 31.05
N GLU A 37 17.16 -20.05 31.11
CA GLU A 37 16.44 -20.66 29.98
C GLU A 37 15.27 -19.82 29.42
N ALA A 38 14.98 -18.65 29.99
CA ALA A 38 13.81 -17.89 29.56
C ALA A 38 14.13 -16.98 28.36
N PHE A 39 13.78 -17.45 27.15
CA PHE A 39 13.61 -16.55 26.01
C PHE A 39 12.72 -15.37 26.42
N ARG A 40 13.13 -14.16 26.02
CA ARG A 40 12.32 -12.96 26.23
C ARG A 40 11.56 -12.64 24.96
N ASP A 41 10.24 -12.53 25.07
CA ASP A 41 9.35 -12.17 23.97
C ASP A 41 9.21 -10.64 23.90
N PHE A 42 9.46 -10.06 22.73
CA PHE A 42 9.30 -8.64 22.43
C PHE A 42 8.35 -8.44 21.26
N SER A 43 7.66 -7.30 21.24
CA SER A 43 6.82 -6.90 20.12
C SER A 43 7.59 -6.03 19.14
N PHE A 44 7.51 -6.37 17.85
CA PHE A 44 7.96 -5.54 16.75
C PHE A 44 6.77 -4.78 16.16
N GLU A 45 6.63 -3.52 16.58
CA GLU A 45 5.45 -2.68 16.31
C GLU A 45 5.32 -2.19 14.85
N GLN A 46 6.37 -2.36 14.03
CA GLN A 46 6.30 -1.94 12.63
C GLN A 46 5.39 -2.91 11.84
N THR A 47 4.21 -2.42 11.46
CA THR A 47 3.22 -3.18 10.69
C THR A 47 3.23 -2.89 9.20
N VAL A 48 4.06 -1.96 8.72
CA VAL A 48 4.21 -1.66 7.29
C VAL A 48 5.64 -1.93 6.88
N ILE A 49 5.83 -2.94 6.05
CA ILE A 49 7.14 -3.39 5.57
C ILE A 49 7.29 -2.99 4.09
N PRO A 50 8.26 -2.13 3.73
CA PRO A 50 8.42 -1.69 2.35
C PRO A 50 8.90 -2.83 1.45
N LEU A 51 8.39 -2.87 0.22
CA LEU A 51 8.76 -3.81 -0.84
C LEU A 51 9.27 -3.03 -2.07
N GLU A 52 10.12 -3.65 -2.88
CA GLU A 52 10.52 -3.14 -4.21
C GLU A 52 11.01 -1.68 -4.18
N GLY A 53 11.93 -1.37 -3.26
CA GLY A 53 12.45 -0.01 -3.10
C GLY A 53 11.45 1.00 -2.55
N GLY A 54 10.33 0.54 -1.98
CA GLY A 54 9.29 1.37 -1.38
C GLY A 54 8.08 1.65 -2.29
N GLN A 55 8.05 1.10 -3.51
CA GLN A 55 6.91 1.26 -4.42
C GLN A 55 5.66 0.51 -3.94
N HIS A 56 5.88 -0.62 -3.26
CA HIS A 56 4.82 -1.42 -2.65
C HIS A 56 5.10 -1.59 -1.17
N SER A 57 4.08 -2.01 -0.42
CA SER A 57 4.24 -2.29 1.01
C SER A 57 3.47 -3.54 1.40
N LEU A 58 4.10 -4.35 2.22
CA LEU A 58 3.46 -5.46 2.91
C LEU A 58 2.89 -4.94 4.22
N ARG A 59 1.57 -5.04 4.38
CA ARG A 59 0.88 -4.63 5.60
C ARG A 59 0.60 -5.83 6.48
N LEU A 60 1.01 -5.73 7.73
CA LEU A 60 0.76 -6.72 8.76
C LEU A 60 -0.52 -6.37 9.51
N ARG A 61 -1.38 -7.36 9.72
CA ARG A 61 -2.63 -7.25 10.50
C ARG A 61 -2.39 -7.09 11.99
N LYS A 62 -1.21 -7.50 12.47
CA LYS A 62 -0.79 -7.46 13.87
C LYS A 62 0.73 -7.33 13.98
N PRO A 63 1.26 -6.77 15.07
CA PRO A 63 2.70 -6.76 15.36
C PRO A 63 3.32 -8.16 15.38
N LEU A 64 4.60 -8.26 15.05
CA LEU A 64 5.35 -9.52 15.12
C LEU A 64 5.91 -9.74 16.52
N VAL A 65 6.08 -11.00 16.90
CA VAL A 65 6.72 -11.37 18.17
C VAL A 65 8.15 -11.84 17.89
N LEU A 66 9.11 -11.19 18.54
CA LEU A 66 10.54 -11.54 18.50
C LEU A 66 10.89 -12.31 19.77
N ARG A 67 11.45 -13.51 19.63
CA ARG A 67 11.94 -14.31 20.76
C ARG A 67 13.45 -14.18 20.85
N ILE A 68 13.96 -13.53 21.88
CA ILE A 68 15.40 -13.29 22.06
C ILE A 68 16.00 -14.39 22.93
N ASN A 69 17.06 -15.02 22.42
CA ASN A 69 17.93 -15.87 23.22
C ASN A 69 18.98 -14.99 23.93
N PRO A 70 18.99 -14.96 25.28
CA PRO A 70 19.91 -14.12 26.03
C PRO A 70 21.37 -14.58 25.95
N GLU A 71 21.64 -15.84 25.61
CA GLU A 71 22.99 -16.41 25.60
C GLU A 71 23.81 -15.99 24.36
N ASN A 72 23.16 -15.90 23.21
CA ASN A 72 23.83 -15.60 21.93
C ASN A 72 23.35 -14.30 21.28
N LEU A 73 22.45 -13.56 21.93
CA LEU A 73 21.87 -12.30 21.45
C LEU A 73 21.24 -12.42 20.05
N ARG A 74 20.73 -13.60 19.68
CA ARG A 74 19.95 -13.81 18.46
C ARG A 74 18.46 -13.79 18.77
N PHE A 75 17.67 -13.34 17.82
CA PHE A 75 16.22 -13.35 17.91
C PHE A 75 15.59 -14.17 16.79
N LEU A 76 14.55 -14.92 17.14
CA LEU A 76 13.69 -15.63 16.20
C LEU A 76 12.38 -14.85 16.03
N VAL A 77 12.01 -14.58 14.80
CA VAL A 77 10.69 -14.02 14.46
C VAL A 77 9.68 -15.17 14.50
N LYS A 78 8.78 -15.14 15.48
CA LYS A 78 7.76 -16.18 15.67
C LYS A 78 6.94 -16.36 14.40
N ASP A 79 6.74 -17.62 13.99
CA ASP A 79 5.97 -18.04 12.81
C ASP A 79 6.60 -17.72 11.43
N TRP A 80 7.71 -17.00 11.37
CA TRP A 80 8.35 -16.59 10.11
C TRP A 80 9.61 -17.38 9.75
N GLY A 81 10.18 -18.12 10.69
CA GLY A 81 11.41 -18.89 10.48
C GLY A 81 12.64 -18.02 10.20
N ILE A 82 12.60 -16.73 10.58
CA ILE A 82 13.70 -15.78 10.41
C ILE A 82 14.44 -15.66 11.73
N GLU A 83 15.75 -15.89 11.70
CA GLU A 83 16.63 -15.74 12.84
C GLU A 83 17.77 -14.76 12.49
N LEU A 84 17.98 -13.76 13.34
CA LEU A 84 18.98 -12.71 13.14
C LEU A 84 19.67 -12.35 14.46
N ASP A 85 20.85 -11.76 14.37
CA ASP A 85 21.52 -11.12 15.50
C ASP A 85 20.74 -9.84 15.91
N CYS A 86 20.63 -9.54 17.21
CA CYS A 86 19.95 -8.34 17.70
C CYS A 86 20.55 -7.04 17.14
N LEU A 87 21.86 -7.01 16.81
CA LEU A 87 22.53 -5.89 16.16
C LEU A 87 22.05 -5.68 14.71
N GLU A 88 21.48 -6.71 14.09
CA GLU A 88 20.96 -6.69 12.73
C GLU A 88 19.44 -6.42 12.68
N LEU A 89 18.82 -5.97 13.77
CA LEU A 89 17.38 -5.69 13.81
C LEU A 89 16.92 -4.73 12.69
N SER A 90 17.77 -3.80 12.27
CA SER A 90 17.47 -2.89 11.15
C SER A 90 17.30 -3.60 9.80
N ARG A 91 17.83 -4.82 9.64
CA ARG A 91 17.67 -5.67 8.45
C ARG A 91 16.36 -6.46 8.46
N LEU A 92 15.69 -6.57 9.61
CA LEU A 92 14.48 -7.37 9.75
C LEU A 92 13.39 -7.05 8.70
N PRO A 93 13.03 -5.78 8.42
CA PRO A 93 12.05 -5.47 7.37
C PRO A 93 12.40 -6.06 6.00
N ARG A 94 13.70 -6.02 5.64
CA ARG A 94 14.19 -6.60 4.39
C ARG A 94 14.07 -8.13 4.37
N GLU A 95 14.39 -8.79 5.48
CA GLU A 95 14.29 -10.26 5.56
C GLU A 95 12.84 -10.74 5.58
N LEU A 96 11.93 -9.99 6.23
CA LEU A 96 10.49 -10.24 6.16
C LEU A 96 9.98 -10.14 4.72
N ALA A 97 10.32 -9.05 4.03
CA ALA A 97 9.97 -8.84 2.63
C ALA A 97 10.49 -9.98 1.74
N ARG A 98 11.77 -10.36 1.90
CA ARG A 98 12.42 -11.43 1.14
C ARG A 98 11.77 -12.78 1.38
N ARG A 99 11.49 -13.15 2.64
CA ARG A 99 10.85 -14.43 2.99
C ARG A 99 9.45 -14.51 2.39
N PHE A 100 8.66 -13.46 2.55
CA PHE A 100 7.31 -13.40 2.00
C PHE A 100 7.30 -13.52 0.46
N LEU A 101 8.12 -12.74 -0.25
CA LEU A 101 8.19 -12.78 -1.71
C LEU A 101 8.71 -14.14 -2.23
N LYS A 102 9.64 -14.78 -1.52
CA LYS A 102 10.12 -16.12 -1.87
C LYS A 102 8.98 -17.15 -1.80
N LEU A 103 8.22 -17.14 -0.70
CA LEU A 103 7.10 -18.06 -0.52
C LEU A 103 5.95 -17.77 -1.49
N LEU A 104 5.65 -16.49 -1.74
CA LEU A 104 4.65 -16.09 -2.74
C LEU A 104 5.03 -16.62 -4.13
N ASN A 105 6.27 -16.41 -4.56
CA ASN A 105 6.73 -16.89 -5.86
C ASN A 105 6.69 -18.43 -5.95
N ALA A 106 7.08 -19.13 -4.88
CA ALA A 106 6.96 -20.60 -4.83
C ALA A 106 5.48 -21.04 -4.90
N ALA A 107 4.58 -20.33 -4.20
CA ALA A 107 3.14 -20.61 -4.24
C ALA A 107 2.53 -20.39 -5.62
N GLU A 108 2.87 -19.28 -6.29
CA GLU A 108 2.39 -18.94 -7.63
C GLU A 108 2.87 -19.94 -8.70
N ASN A 109 4.03 -20.57 -8.50
CA ASN A 109 4.59 -21.59 -9.38
C ASN A 109 4.26 -23.03 -8.96
N GLU A 110 3.42 -23.22 -7.94
CA GLU A 110 3.07 -24.55 -7.39
C GLU A 110 4.29 -25.37 -6.92
N ASP A 111 5.36 -24.70 -6.48
CA ASP A 111 6.66 -25.28 -6.07
C ASP A 111 6.91 -25.14 -4.54
N LEU A 112 5.84 -25.16 -3.74
CA LEU A 112 5.96 -25.16 -2.28
C LEU A 112 6.24 -26.57 -1.77
N GLY A 113 7.42 -26.77 -1.18
CA GLY A 113 7.68 -27.95 -0.35
C GLY A 113 6.80 -27.96 0.91
N GLU A 114 6.65 -29.14 1.54
CA GLU A 114 5.76 -29.33 2.71
C GLU A 114 6.05 -28.34 3.86
N SER A 115 7.33 -28.08 4.16
CA SER A 115 7.71 -27.15 5.23
C SER A 115 7.36 -25.70 4.88
N ASP A 116 7.62 -25.28 3.64
CA ASP A 116 7.32 -23.94 3.14
C ASP A 116 5.80 -23.72 3.01
N GLN A 117 5.01 -24.76 2.76
CA GLN A 117 3.55 -24.68 2.76
C GLN A 117 2.99 -24.35 4.15
N ALA A 118 3.53 -24.98 5.20
CA ALA A 118 3.16 -24.68 6.57
C ALA A 118 3.57 -23.25 6.99
N ASP A 119 4.76 -22.81 6.56
CA ASP A 119 5.20 -21.42 6.76
C ASP A 119 4.33 -20.43 5.99
N TRP A 120 3.95 -20.76 4.76
CA TRP A 120 3.09 -19.92 3.93
C TRP A 120 1.73 -19.68 4.58
N LEU A 121 1.09 -20.73 5.10
CA LEU A 121 -0.17 -20.62 5.83
C LEU A 121 -0.03 -19.71 7.06
N ARG A 122 1.00 -19.96 7.89
CA ARG A 122 1.26 -19.15 9.09
C ARG A 122 1.50 -17.68 8.76
N ILE A 123 2.35 -17.39 7.77
CA ILE A 123 2.68 -16.02 7.38
C ILE A 123 1.47 -15.31 6.78
N SER A 124 0.67 -16.01 5.96
CA SER A 124 -0.54 -15.44 5.33
C SER A 124 -1.54 -14.89 6.36
N ASP A 125 -1.62 -15.48 7.56
CA ASP A 125 -2.47 -14.96 8.64
C ASP A 125 -2.04 -13.59 9.17
N TYR A 126 -0.76 -13.25 9.02
CA TYR A 126 -0.24 -11.93 9.39
C TYR A 126 -0.47 -10.89 8.30
N ILE A 127 -0.61 -11.29 7.03
CA ILE A 127 -0.60 -10.35 5.91
C ILE A 127 -2.01 -9.89 5.56
N ASP A 128 -2.16 -8.58 5.30
CA ASP A 128 -3.30 -8.09 4.54
C ASP A 128 -3.12 -8.39 3.05
N PHE A 129 -3.37 -9.65 2.69
CA PHE A 129 -3.18 -10.13 1.33
C PHE A 129 -4.10 -9.41 0.32
N GLN A 130 -5.27 -8.95 0.77
CA GLN A 130 -6.19 -8.21 -0.06
C GLN A 130 -5.59 -6.87 -0.49
N GLN A 131 -5.09 -6.10 0.47
CA GLN A 131 -4.44 -4.82 0.18
C GLN A 131 -3.16 -5.04 -0.64
N PHE A 132 -2.39 -6.08 -0.34
CA PHE A 132 -1.17 -6.41 -1.09
C PHE A 132 -1.46 -6.68 -2.58
N THR A 133 -2.46 -7.50 -2.90
CA THR A 133 -2.84 -7.78 -4.30
C THR A 133 -3.34 -6.54 -5.02
N ILE A 134 -4.10 -5.70 -4.32
CA ILE A 134 -4.55 -4.40 -4.82
C ILE A 134 -3.34 -3.53 -5.18
N ASP A 135 -2.38 -3.40 -4.27
CA ASP A 135 -1.22 -2.52 -4.44
C ASP A 135 -0.38 -2.95 -5.66
N ARG A 136 -0.23 -4.26 -5.89
CA ARG A 136 0.48 -4.85 -7.04
C ARG A 136 -0.33 -4.93 -8.34
N SER A 137 -1.64 -4.71 -8.29
CA SER A 137 -2.46 -4.78 -9.50
C SER A 137 -2.01 -3.72 -10.53
N ALA A 138 -1.85 -4.15 -11.78
CA ALA A 138 -1.53 -3.25 -12.87
C ALA A 138 -2.71 -2.29 -13.12
N PRO A 139 -2.48 -0.97 -13.19
CA PRO A 139 -3.52 -0.04 -13.61
C PRO A 139 -4.04 -0.40 -15.00
N ARG A 140 -5.37 -0.34 -15.17
CA ARG A 140 -6.05 -0.59 -16.45
C ARG A 140 -6.43 0.72 -17.09
N TYR A 141 -6.20 0.84 -18.39
CA TYR A 141 -6.72 1.99 -19.14
C TYR A 141 -8.24 1.92 -19.19
N LEU A 142 -8.91 2.97 -18.71
CA LEU A 142 -10.35 3.13 -18.76
C LEU A 142 -10.70 4.52 -19.31
N GLU A 143 -11.82 4.58 -20.02
CA GLU A 143 -12.44 5.83 -20.44
C GLU A 143 -13.79 5.98 -19.76
N GLY A 144 -14.14 7.22 -19.44
CA GLY A 144 -15.42 7.53 -18.81
C GLY A 144 -15.89 8.94 -19.16
N THR A 145 -17.15 9.19 -18.82
CA THR A 145 -17.76 10.52 -18.83
C THR A 145 -18.05 10.93 -17.40
N LEU A 146 -17.62 12.12 -17.01
CA LEU A 146 -17.90 12.63 -15.67
C LEU A 146 -19.36 13.08 -15.59
N ARG A 147 -20.12 12.52 -14.65
CA ARG A 147 -21.48 12.93 -14.31
C ARG A 147 -21.44 13.53 -12.90
N ARG A 148 -21.05 14.79 -12.76
CA ARG A 148 -20.96 15.41 -11.43
C ARG A 148 -22.33 15.86 -10.92
N ASN A 149 -22.62 15.66 -9.64
CA ASN A 149 -23.65 16.42 -8.92
C ASN A 149 -23.01 17.18 -7.75
N ALA A 150 -23.79 17.98 -7.01
CA ALA A 150 -23.28 18.85 -5.95
C ALA A 150 -22.58 18.11 -4.78
N GLU A 151 -22.85 16.82 -4.60
CA GLU A 151 -22.42 16.03 -3.43
C GLU A 151 -21.56 14.81 -3.78
N MET A 152 -21.62 14.34 -5.03
CA MET A 152 -21.06 13.07 -5.48
C MET A 152 -20.43 13.19 -6.86
N VAL A 153 -19.31 12.48 -7.03
CA VAL A 153 -18.63 12.31 -8.31
C VAL A 153 -19.08 10.99 -8.91
N LEU A 154 -20.02 11.02 -9.85
CA LEU A 154 -20.45 9.83 -10.60
C LEU A 154 -19.67 9.77 -11.91
N VAL A 155 -19.15 8.60 -12.25
CA VAL A 155 -18.53 8.32 -13.54
C VAL A 155 -19.38 7.30 -14.28
N GLU A 156 -19.64 7.58 -15.55
CA GLU A 156 -20.20 6.62 -16.50
C GLU A 156 -19.05 6.09 -17.36
N TRP A 157 -18.63 4.86 -17.10
CA TRP A 157 -17.54 4.20 -17.83
C TRP A 157 -17.97 3.84 -19.25
N HIS A 158 -17.00 3.63 -20.15
CA HIS A 158 -17.28 3.37 -21.58
C HIS A 158 -18.15 2.12 -21.84
N ASP A 159 -18.15 1.16 -20.90
CA ASP A 159 -18.97 -0.06 -20.96
C ASP A 159 -20.43 0.18 -20.53
N GLY A 160 -20.78 1.43 -20.20
CA GLY A 160 -22.09 1.85 -19.73
C GLY A 160 -22.30 1.65 -18.23
N SER A 161 -21.33 1.07 -17.51
CA SER A 161 -21.40 0.94 -16.06
C SER A 161 -21.25 2.31 -15.39
N ARG A 162 -21.89 2.45 -14.22
CA ARG A 162 -21.90 3.70 -13.46
C ARG A 162 -21.31 3.47 -12.09
N GLU A 163 -20.37 4.31 -11.71
CA GLU A 163 -19.65 4.20 -10.45
C GLU A 163 -19.68 5.53 -9.71
N THR A 164 -20.06 5.48 -8.42
CA THR A 164 -19.91 6.64 -7.53
C THR A 164 -18.54 6.59 -6.89
N LEU A 165 -17.70 7.56 -7.21
CA LEU A 165 -16.37 7.70 -6.66
C LEU A 165 -16.43 8.42 -5.31
N ASP A 166 -15.58 7.98 -4.37
CA ASP A 166 -15.40 8.69 -3.12
C ASP A 166 -14.72 10.06 -3.35
N HIS A 167 -14.72 10.91 -2.31
CA HIS A 167 -14.15 12.25 -2.42
C HIS A 167 -12.64 12.24 -2.75
N ARG A 168 -11.89 11.21 -2.33
CA ARG A 168 -10.44 11.14 -2.59
C ARG A 168 -10.18 10.84 -4.06
N LEU A 169 -10.90 9.87 -4.62
CA LEU A 169 -10.83 9.52 -6.05
C LEU A 169 -11.35 10.64 -6.93
N GLY A 170 -12.43 11.31 -6.51
CA GLY A 170 -12.98 12.46 -7.20
C GLY A 170 -11.98 13.62 -7.37
N ARG A 171 -11.00 13.77 -6.47
CA ARG A 171 -9.94 14.78 -6.62
C ARG A 171 -9.02 14.51 -7.82
N ALA A 172 -8.83 13.25 -8.23
CA ALA A 172 -8.04 12.94 -9.42
C ALA A 172 -8.71 13.48 -10.71
N LEU A 173 -10.01 13.76 -10.65
CA LEU A 173 -10.82 14.30 -11.75
C LEU A 173 -11.10 15.80 -11.58
N SER A 174 -10.30 16.54 -10.78
CA SER A 174 -10.55 17.97 -10.52
C SER A 174 -10.54 18.83 -11.78
N GLU A 175 -9.76 18.42 -12.79
CA GLU A 175 -9.59 19.12 -14.07
C GLU A 175 -10.59 18.66 -15.15
N VAL A 176 -11.50 17.74 -14.82
CA VAL A 176 -12.52 17.23 -15.76
C VAL A 176 -13.86 17.87 -15.43
N ASP A 177 -14.48 18.53 -16.40
CA ASP A 177 -15.79 19.14 -16.20
C ASP A 177 -16.93 18.12 -16.33
N ALA A 178 -18.07 18.43 -15.72
CA ALA A 178 -19.26 17.60 -15.83
C ALA A 178 -19.72 17.50 -17.29
N GLY A 179 -19.89 16.27 -17.79
CA GLY A 179 -20.25 15.97 -19.17
C GLY A 179 -19.05 15.73 -20.08
N GLU A 180 -17.82 15.99 -19.64
CA GLU A 180 -16.62 15.74 -20.43
C GLU A 180 -16.17 14.27 -20.37
N ARG A 181 -15.54 13.84 -21.45
CA ARG A 181 -14.90 12.52 -21.54
C ARG A 181 -13.47 12.63 -21.07
N PHE A 182 -13.01 11.58 -20.40
CA PHE A 182 -11.64 11.46 -19.96
C PHE A 182 -11.15 10.02 -20.14
N SER A 183 -9.84 9.86 -20.17
CA SER A 183 -9.16 8.60 -20.01
C SER A 183 -8.29 8.62 -18.75
N ALA A 184 -8.12 7.46 -18.13
CA ALA A 184 -7.28 7.31 -16.94
C ALA A 184 -6.73 5.88 -16.85
N PHE A 185 -5.65 5.73 -16.09
CA PHE A 185 -5.19 4.42 -15.63
C PHE A 185 -5.80 4.16 -14.25
N ALA A 186 -6.78 3.27 -14.19
CA ALA A 186 -7.51 2.93 -12.98
C ALA A 186 -6.94 1.66 -12.35
N LYS A 187 -6.63 1.70 -11.05
CA LYS A 187 -6.49 0.47 -10.26
C LYS A 187 -7.88 0.05 -9.80
N LEU A 188 -8.18 -1.24 -9.96
CA LEU A 188 -9.47 -1.82 -9.58
C LEU A 188 -9.29 -2.74 -8.37
N GLY A 189 -10.23 -2.63 -7.42
CA GLY A 189 -10.37 -3.53 -6.30
C GLY A 189 -10.91 -4.90 -6.70
N ARG A 190 -10.99 -5.82 -5.74
CA ARG A 190 -11.51 -7.18 -5.96
C ARG A 190 -12.99 -7.18 -6.40
N ASP A 191 -13.77 -6.20 -5.97
CA ASP A 191 -15.17 -6.01 -6.35
C ASP A 191 -15.35 -5.30 -7.70
N GLY A 192 -14.24 -5.05 -8.42
CA GLY A 192 -14.24 -4.32 -9.68
C GLY A 192 -14.37 -2.81 -9.54
N LYS A 193 -14.44 -2.27 -8.32
CA LYS A 193 -14.52 -0.82 -8.10
C LYS A 193 -13.18 -0.14 -8.24
N THR A 194 -13.21 1.10 -8.67
CA THR A 194 -12.05 1.97 -8.79
C THR A 194 -11.53 2.33 -7.40
N ILE A 195 -10.25 2.07 -7.15
CA ILE A 195 -9.56 2.34 -5.89
C ILE A 195 -8.44 3.38 -6.03
N ALA A 196 -7.99 3.63 -7.26
CA ALA A 196 -7.07 4.71 -7.60
C ALA A 196 -7.23 5.10 -9.07
N LEU A 197 -7.07 6.39 -9.37
CA LEU A 197 -7.00 6.92 -10.72
C LEU A 197 -5.68 7.65 -10.90
N GLU A 198 -4.97 7.31 -11.97
CA GLU A 198 -3.68 7.87 -12.33
C GLU A 198 -3.69 8.37 -13.78
N ARG A 199 -2.86 9.37 -14.09
CA ARG A 199 -2.65 9.88 -15.46
C ARG A 199 -3.95 10.26 -16.19
N VAL A 200 -4.85 10.94 -15.49
CA VAL A 200 -6.11 11.43 -16.07
C VAL A 200 -5.81 12.38 -17.23
N SER A 201 -6.45 12.16 -18.36
CA SER A 201 -6.31 12.98 -19.57
C SER A 201 -7.70 13.28 -20.15
N LEU A 202 -7.92 14.51 -20.60
CA LEU A 202 -9.16 14.89 -21.27
C LEU A 202 -9.20 14.27 -22.67
N LEU A 203 -10.34 13.66 -23.01
CA LEU A 203 -10.62 13.20 -24.36
C LEU A 203 -11.44 14.30 -25.06
N GLN A 204 -11.15 14.57 -26.33
CA GLN A 204 -11.84 15.62 -27.08
C GLN A 204 -13.37 15.51 -26.96
N LYS A 205 -14.04 16.66 -26.88
CA LYS A 205 -15.50 16.74 -26.70
C LYS A 205 -16.22 15.98 -27.81
N PRO A 206 -17.30 15.24 -27.51
CA PRO A 206 -18.22 14.76 -28.54
C PRO A 206 -18.89 16.00 -29.16
N GLY A 207 -18.29 16.55 -30.20
CA GLY A 207 -18.67 17.83 -30.80
C GLY A 207 -17.75 18.30 -31.93
N GLU A 208 -16.48 17.91 -31.92
CA GLU A 208 -15.66 17.97 -33.13
C GLU A 208 -15.85 16.66 -33.89
N ARG A 209 -16.82 16.63 -34.81
CA ARG A 209 -16.73 15.70 -35.94
C ARG A 209 -15.37 15.98 -36.58
N GLU A 210 -14.48 15.01 -36.59
CA GLU A 210 -13.49 14.94 -37.66
C GLU A 210 -14.28 15.01 -38.98
N ASP A 211 -14.23 16.16 -39.64
CA ASP A 211 -14.67 16.30 -41.02
C ASP A 211 -13.76 15.42 -41.85
N TRP A 212 -14.14 14.15 -42.03
CA TRP A 212 -13.53 13.21 -42.97
C TRP A 212 -13.53 13.75 -44.41
N GLU A 213 -14.27 14.83 -44.68
CA GLU A 213 -14.23 15.62 -45.92
C GLU A 213 -12.94 16.46 -46.07
N SER A 214 -12.16 16.70 -45.01
CA SER A 214 -10.91 17.48 -45.06
C SER A 214 -9.66 16.67 -45.39
N TRP A 215 -9.78 15.35 -45.58
CA TRP A 215 -8.66 14.53 -46.03
C TRP A 215 -8.37 14.79 -47.50
N PRO A 216 -7.10 14.96 -47.91
CA PRO A 216 -6.77 15.14 -49.32
C PRO A 216 -7.20 13.89 -50.09
N LYS A 217 -8.19 14.05 -50.98
CA LYS A 217 -8.53 13.03 -51.96
C LYS A 217 -7.29 12.82 -52.80
N ARG A 218 -6.68 11.64 -52.69
CA ARG A 218 -5.61 11.22 -53.60
C ARG A 218 -6.18 11.27 -55.02
N GLY A 219 -5.69 12.23 -55.81
CA GLY A 219 -5.90 12.28 -57.26
C GLY A 219 -5.08 11.22 -57.97
#